data_AF-A0A852ZUP0-F1
#
_entry.id   AF-A0A852ZUP0-F1
#
_cell.length_a   1.000
_cell.length_b   1.000
_cell.length_c   1.000
_cell.angle_alpha   90.00
_cell.angle_beta   90.00
_cell.angle_gamma   90.00
#
_symmetry.space_group_name_H-M   'P 1'
#
loop_
_entity.id
_entity.type
_entity.pdbx_description
1 polymer ?
#
loop_
_entity_poly.entity_id
_entity_poly.type
_entity_poly.pdbx_seq_one_letter_code
_entity_poly.pdbx_strand_id
1 'polypeptide(L)'
;MVRLAKSAYTEHPWRIHALAPDFRVEDVWAFRTPGAGPDDFPTMLAAMRAAGGFARQGRAARFLFAVRWKLGALLGWDDPTAGVGARVPSLRDRLPGDLRDADRGPDSDEMPLKAVYETATESARELANRTVHTVMHLGWAPAADGDHELRMAVLVKPNGWFGRLYMAAIAPFRHLVVYPALARQWELAWRQRDDLAARQTERPTEQRTGLPVGQRPVRGSVRALLRWASGIMLVLGAGHLLLVGLLLRQDFARWVEGGPWAAVPLALSDVGAGAAVESVRDQVAFWSGPGSFSVPLVLLGCLTWHLAGRGVAVPAAIGWGLAAWCFVGGVLLVPSPYFVGVIPGVLIVLAARKAAGSGGGRSGADAGADAAWAGDV
;
A
#
# COMPACT_ATOMS: atom_id res chain seq x y z
N MET A 1 -4.51 22.20 -4.57
CA MET A 1 -3.23 21.54 -4.91
C MET A 1 -2.98 21.56 -6.41
N VAL A 2 -1.75 21.86 -6.83
CA VAL A 2 -1.30 21.80 -8.23
C VAL A 2 0.01 21.01 -8.30
N ARG A 3 0.17 20.17 -9.32
CA ARG A 3 1.45 19.50 -9.61
C ARG A 3 2.36 20.50 -10.31
N LEU A 4 3.57 20.70 -9.79
CA LEU A 4 4.55 21.58 -10.42
C LEU A 4 5.55 20.78 -11.26
N ALA A 5 6.21 21.48 -12.18
CA ALA A 5 7.39 20.94 -12.85
C ALA A 5 8.50 20.69 -11.83
N LYS A 6 9.36 19.70 -12.10
CA LYS A 6 10.51 19.43 -11.22
C LYS A 6 11.50 20.59 -11.16
N SER A 7 11.55 21.43 -12.21
CA SER A 7 12.39 22.62 -12.24
C SER A 7 12.01 23.65 -11.17
N ALA A 8 10.72 23.75 -10.81
CA ALA A 8 10.24 24.65 -9.77
C ALA A 8 10.87 24.36 -8.39
N TYR A 9 11.32 23.12 -8.17
CA TYR A 9 12.09 22.76 -6.99
C TYR A 9 13.55 23.21 -7.09
N THR A 10 14.20 22.99 -8.23
CA THR A 10 15.62 23.33 -8.43
C THR A 10 15.89 24.83 -8.60
N GLU A 11 14.89 25.60 -9.05
CA GLU A 11 14.97 27.06 -9.24
C GLU A 11 15.01 27.82 -7.90
N HIS A 12 14.42 27.27 -6.83
CA HIS A 12 14.50 27.87 -5.51
C HIS A 12 15.80 27.42 -4.80
N PRO A 13 16.51 28.32 -4.11
CA PRO A 13 17.80 28.02 -3.48
C PRO A 13 17.66 27.30 -2.14
N TRP A 14 16.97 26.15 -2.12
CA TRP A 14 16.78 25.34 -0.92
C TRP A 14 18.10 24.77 -0.38
N ARG A 15 18.27 24.75 0.94
CA ARG A 15 19.52 24.26 1.54
C ARG A 15 19.67 22.75 1.39
N ILE A 16 18.55 22.04 1.29
CA ILE A 16 18.55 20.59 1.09
C ILE A 16 19.27 20.15 -0.20
N HIS A 17 19.41 21.04 -1.20
CA HIS A 17 20.14 20.74 -2.42
C HIS A 17 21.59 20.34 -2.14
N ALA A 18 22.22 20.96 -1.15
CA ALA A 18 23.57 20.60 -0.71
C ALA A 18 23.61 19.27 0.07
N LEU A 19 22.51 18.89 0.73
CA LEU A 19 22.43 17.71 1.60
C LEU A 19 22.10 16.42 0.85
N ALA A 20 21.25 16.54 -0.18
CA ALA A 20 20.70 15.42 -0.93
C ALA A 20 20.98 15.47 -2.45
N PRO A 21 22.20 15.81 -2.91
CA PRO A 21 22.51 15.89 -4.35
C PRO A 21 22.40 14.53 -5.05
N ASP A 22 22.47 13.43 -4.29
CA ASP A 22 22.36 12.06 -4.78
C ASP A 22 20.91 11.53 -4.86
N PHE A 23 19.92 12.37 -4.57
CA PHE A 23 18.50 12.02 -4.66
C PHE A 23 17.86 12.57 -5.92
N ARG A 24 17.00 11.78 -6.56
CA ARG A 24 16.22 12.24 -7.71
C ARG A 24 14.96 12.96 -7.23
N VAL A 25 14.61 14.07 -7.86
CA VAL A 25 13.29 14.69 -7.66
C VAL A 25 12.24 13.79 -8.29
N GLU A 26 11.37 13.21 -7.49
CA GLU A 26 10.31 12.32 -7.93
C GLU A 26 9.06 13.12 -8.30
N ASP A 27 8.60 13.97 -7.38
CA ASP A 27 7.38 14.77 -7.53
C ASP A 27 7.52 16.13 -6.82
N VAL A 28 6.83 17.15 -7.34
CA VAL A 28 6.73 18.49 -6.73
C VAL A 28 5.26 18.93 -6.74
N TRP A 29 4.77 19.39 -5.61
CA TRP A 29 3.37 19.79 -5.42
C TRP A 29 3.26 21.09 -4.66
N ALA A 30 2.34 21.95 -5.07
CA ALA A 30 1.94 23.14 -4.33
C ALA A 30 0.58 22.93 -3.66
N PHE A 31 0.46 23.34 -2.41
CA PHE A 31 -0.78 23.32 -1.62
C PHE A 31 -1.18 24.75 -1.30
N ARG A 32 -2.46 25.05 -1.46
CA ARG A 32 -2.96 26.41 -1.25
C ARG A 32 -3.07 26.71 0.23
N THR A 33 -2.52 27.83 0.65
CA THR A 33 -2.61 28.37 2.01
C THR A 33 -3.10 29.81 1.93
N PRO A 34 -4.43 30.04 1.71
CA PRO A 34 -4.96 31.38 1.55
C PRO A 34 -4.67 32.28 2.75
N GLY A 35 -4.27 33.51 2.48
CA GLY A 35 -3.95 34.55 3.48
C GLY A 35 -2.68 34.26 4.29
N ALA A 36 -1.79 33.40 3.80
CA ALA A 36 -0.56 33.06 4.49
C ALA A 36 0.57 34.04 4.14
N GLY A 37 1.25 34.53 5.17
CA GLY A 37 2.40 35.42 5.07
C GLY A 37 3.75 34.70 5.00
N PRO A 38 4.86 35.45 4.86
CA PRO A 38 6.21 34.89 4.76
C PRO A 38 6.65 34.12 6.00
N ASP A 39 6.15 34.49 7.19
CA ASP A 39 6.56 33.90 8.48
C ASP A 39 5.63 32.78 8.97
N ASP A 40 4.64 32.38 8.17
CA ASP A 40 3.58 31.43 8.58
C ASP A 40 3.94 29.95 8.41
N PHE A 41 5.16 29.64 7.97
CA PHE A 41 5.57 28.24 7.80
C PHE A 41 5.53 27.43 9.11
N PRO A 42 6.00 27.93 10.27
CA PRO A 42 5.84 27.21 11.53
C PRO A 42 4.38 26.97 11.90
N THR A 43 3.49 27.94 11.61
CA THR A 43 2.04 27.82 11.79
C THR A 43 1.46 26.69 10.93
N MET A 44 1.90 26.58 9.67
CA MET A 44 1.49 25.49 8.78
C MET A 44 1.98 24.13 9.31
N LEU A 45 3.23 24.03 9.76
CA LEU A 45 3.75 22.79 10.34
C LEU A 45 3.01 22.38 11.61
N ALA A 46 2.66 23.34 12.48
CA ALA A 46 1.84 23.09 13.65
C ALA A 46 0.44 22.57 13.27
N ALA A 47 -0.23 23.21 12.30
CA ALA A 47 -1.54 22.78 11.80
C ALA A 47 -1.48 21.35 11.22
N MET A 48 -0.45 21.05 10.43
CA MET A 48 -0.22 19.69 9.88
C MET A 48 -0.04 18.64 10.98
N ARG A 49 0.70 18.97 12.06
CA ARG A 49 0.85 18.07 13.21
C ARG A 49 -0.46 17.88 13.96
N ALA A 50 -1.23 18.95 14.19
CA ALA A 50 -2.51 18.90 14.90
C ALA A 50 -3.58 18.10 14.14
N ALA A 51 -3.58 18.19 12.80
CA ALA A 51 -4.45 17.40 11.93
C ALA A 51 -4.17 15.88 12.00
N GLY A 52 -3.03 15.48 12.58
CA GLY A 52 -2.56 14.11 12.74
C GLY A 52 -1.85 13.58 11.49
N GLY A 53 -0.95 12.61 11.69
CA GLY A 53 -0.06 12.11 10.65
C GLY A 53 -0.79 11.33 9.54
N PHE A 54 -0.03 10.60 8.72
CA PHE A 54 -0.59 9.72 7.67
C PHE A 54 -1.64 8.73 8.20
N ALA A 55 -1.62 8.44 9.50
CA ALA A 55 -2.60 7.59 10.21
C ALA A 55 -4.05 8.12 10.19
N ARG A 56 -4.27 9.44 10.05
CA ARG A 56 -5.62 10.06 10.03
C ARG A 56 -6.20 10.25 8.63
N GLN A 57 -5.57 9.71 7.59
CA GLN A 57 -6.06 9.85 6.23
C GLN A 57 -7.39 9.10 5.97
N GLY A 58 -8.07 9.45 4.87
CA GLY A 58 -9.31 8.81 4.44
C GLY A 58 -9.19 7.29 4.23
N ARG A 59 -10.34 6.59 4.19
CA ARG A 59 -10.42 5.10 4.19
C ARG A 59 -9.54 4.44 3.12
N ALA A 60 -9.47 5.02 1.93
CA ALA A 60 -8.67 4.51 0.81
C ALA A 60 -7.16 4.60 1.07
N ALA A 61 -6.66 5.72 1.58
CA ALA A 61 -5.25 5.87 1.90
C ALA A 61 -4.83 4.96 3.07
N ARG A 62 -5.65 4.84 4.12
CA ARG A 62 -5.39 3.87 5.21
C ARG A 62 -5.35 2.44 4.71
N PHE A 63 -6.22 2.07 3.77
CA PHE A 63 -6.20 0.75 3.16
C PHE A 63 -4.88 0.52 2.40
N LEU A 64 -4.42 1.49 1.59
CA LEU A 64 -3.13 1.40 0.89
C LEU A 64 -1.94 1.31 1.86
N PHE A 65 -1.95 2.08 2.95
CA PHE A 65 -0.92 1.98 3.99
C PHE A 65 -0.95 0.61 4.68
N ALA A 66 -2.13 0.09 5.01
CA ALA A 66 -2.27 -1.24 5.60
C ALA A 66 -1.78 -2.35 4.66
N VAL A 67 -2.09 -2.24 3.36
CA VAL A 67 -1.57 -3.13 2.32
C VAL A 67 -0.04 -3.03 2.25
N ARG A 68 0.52 -1.81 2.23
CA ARG A 68 1.97 -1.59 2.21
C ARG A 68 2.69 -2.14 3.43
N TRP A 69 2.15 -1.94 4.63
CA TRP A 69 2.70 -2.50 5.88
C TRP A 69 2.60 -4.02 5.89
N LYS A 70 1.50 -4.59 5.37
CA LYS A 70 1.40 -6.05 5.25
C LYS A 70 2.37 -6.63 4.23
N LEU A 71 2.54 -5.98 3.09
CA LEU A 71 3.54 -6.37 2.09
C LEU A 71 4.96 -6.23 2.66
N GLY A 72 5.24 -5.15 3.39
CA GLY A 72 6.54 -4.93 4.00
C GLY A 72 6.87 -5.94 5.09
N ALA A 73 5.92 -6.29 5.95
CA ALA A 73 6.09 -7.37 6.93
C ALA A 73 6.23 -8.76 6.26
N LEU A 74 5.53 -9.00 5.15
CA LEU A 74 5.52 -10.29 4.46
C LEU A 74 6.83 -10.52 3.66
N LEU A 75 7.36 -9.48 3.04
CA LEU A 75 8.53 -9.52 2.17
C LEU A 75 9.82 -9.06 2.89
N GLY A 76 9.74 -8.80 4.20
CA GLY A 76 10.85 -8.33 5.01
C GLY A 76 11.34 -6.93 4.66
N TRP A 77 10.50 -6.08 4.04
CA TRP A 77 10.85 -4.69 3.74
C TRP A 77 10.77 -3.76 4.96
N ASP A 78 10.04 -4.17 5.98
CA ASP A 78 9.88 -3.45 7.26
C ASP A 78 10.86 -3.99 8.34
N ASP A 79 11.92 -4.67 7.91
CA ASP A 79 13.04 -5.07 8.76
C ASP A 79 13.71 -3.81 9.36
N PRO A 80 13.78 -3.66 10.70
CA PRO A 80 14.37 -2.50 11.35
C PRO A 80 15.81 -2.23 10.90
N THR A 81 16.54 -3.28 10.49
CA THR A 81 17.92 -3.18 10.01
C THR A 81 18.02 -2.52 8.64
N ALA A 82 16.94 -2.46 7.85
CA ALA A 82 16.90 -1.83 6.53
C ALA A 82 16.67 -0.30 6.59
N GLY A 83 16.46 0.24 7.80
CA GLY A 83 16.09 1.62 8.07
C GLY A 83 17.25 2.62 8.12
N VAL A 84 16.88 3.90 8.31
CA VAL A 84 17.81 5.02 8.52
C VAL A 84 18.54 4.84 9.85
N GLY A 85 19.87 4.94 9.82
CA GLY A 85 20.76 4.71 10.96
C GLY A 85 21.17 3.25 11.18
N ALA A 86 20.69 2.32 10.35
CA ALA A 86 21.08 0.91 10.36
C ALA A 86 21.69 0.48 9.01
N ARG A 87 20.93 0.56 7.91
CA ARG A 87 21.42 0.24 6.55
C ARG A 87 22.07 1.43 5.86
N VAL A 88 21.46 2.61 6.01
CA VAL A 88 21.89 3.82 5.33
C VAL A 88 22.14 4.91 6.36
N PRO A 89 23.28 5.63 6.27
CA PRO A 89 23.52 6.81 7.08
C PRO A 89 22.38 7.82 6.98
N SER A 90 22.09 8.51 8.08
CA SER A 90 21.06 9.54 8.09
C SER A 90 21.52 10.74 7.28
N LEU A 91 20.59 11.43 6.61
CA LEU A 91 20.90 12.76 6.06
C LEU A 91 21.29 13.76 7.15
N ARG A 92 20.90 13.50 8.41
CA ARG A 92 21.29 14.30 9.57
C ARG A 92 22.81 14.30 9.80
N ASP A 93 23.49 13.23 9.41
CA ASP A 93 24.96 13.11 9.55
C ASP A 93 25.70 14.06 8.61
N ARG A 94 25.03 14.47 7.51
CA ARG A 94 25.58 15.39 6.49
C ARG A 94 25.27 16.87 6.78
N LEU A 95 24.57 17.17 7.87
CA LEU A 95 24.17 18.55 8.16
C LEU A 95 25.39 19.46 8.44
N PRO A 96 25.44 20.66 7.84
CA PRO A 96 26.33 21.72 8.29
C PRO A 96 25.96 22.13 9.72
N GLY A 97 26.92 22.71 10.46
CA GLY A 97 26.77 23.00 11.89
C GLY A 97 25.50 23.79 12.22
N ASP A 98 25.20 24.82 11.43
CA ASP A 98 24.05 25.69 11.65
C ASP A 98 22.68 24.98 11.48
N LEU A 99 22.56 23.98 10.58
CA LEU A 99 21.36 23.14 10.49
C LEU A 99 21.32 22.02 11.52
N ARG A 100 22.48 21.63 12.05
CA ARG A 100 22.56 20.64 13.13
C ARG A 100 22.06 21.25 14.44
N ASP A 101 22.33 22.53 14.64
CA ASP A 101 21.91 23.33 15.80
C ASP A 101 20.46 23.84 15.66
N ALA A 102 19.93 23.90 14.44
CA ALA A 102 18.52 24.19 14.18
C ALA A 102 17.60 23.08 14.71
N ASP A 103 16.33 23.44 14.94
CA ASP A 103 15.33 22.50 15.41
C ASP A 103 15.22 21.30 14.46
N ARG A 104 15.26 20.10 15.04
CA ARG A 104 15.07 18.87 14.28
C ARG A 104 13.61 18.69 13.83
N GLY A 105 12.67 19.25 14.59
CA GLY A 105 11.24 18.93 14.54
C GLY A 105 10.92 17.62 15.28
N PRO A 106 9.70 17.47 15.85
CA PRO A 106 9.34 16.31 16.66
C PRO A 106 9.09 15.06 15.81
N ASP A 107 9.55 13.90 16.25
CA ASP A 107 9.14 12.61 15.70
C ASP A 107 7.80 12.16 16.33
N SER A 108 6.97 11.44 15.59
CA SER A 108 5.72 10.86 16.11
C SER A 108 5.46 9.48 15.50
N ASP A 109 4.86 8.58 16.27
CA ASP A 109 4.50 7.23 15.78
C ASP A 109 3.49 7.28 14.62
N GLU A 110 2.76 8.38 14.46
CA GLU A 110 1.81 8.61 13.37
C GLU A 110 2.49 9.05 12.05
N MET A 111 3.77 9.42 12.10
CA MET A 111 4.55 9.93 10.98
C MET A 111 5.78 9.02 10.71
N PRO A 112 5.75 8.18 9.66
CA PRO A 112 6.81 7.21 9.44
C PRO A 112 8.14 7.84 8.96
N LEU A 113 8.14 9.09 8.50
CA LEU A 113 9.37 9.79 8.13
C LEU A 113 9.98 10.47 9.35
N LYS A 114 11.24 10.13 9.65
CA LYS A 114 12.03 10.72 10.72
C LYS A 114 12.44 12.14 10.35
N ALA A 115 12.37 13.05 11.31
CA ALA A 115 12.72 14.44 11.08
C ALA A 115 14.25 14.62 10.96
N VAL A 116 14.68 15.40 9.96
CA VAL A 116 16.10 15.72 9.69
C VAL A 116 16.45 17.10 10.25
N TYR A 117 15.72 18.13 9.79
CA TYR A 117 15.82 19.52 10.22
C TYR A 117 14.54 20.30 9.90
N GLU A 118 14.36 21.43 10.58
CA GLU A 118 13.28 22.38 10.41
C GLU A 118 13.83 23.81 10.58
N THR A 119 13.48 24.69 9.65
CA THR A 119 13.85 26.12 9.67
C THR A 119 12.58 26.97 9.54
N ALA A 120 12.74 28.29 9.55
CA ALA A 120 11.64 29.22 9.33
C ALA A 120 10.97 29.12 7.94
N THR A 121 11.64 28.53 6.94
CA THR A 121 11.12 28.51 5.56
C THR A 121 11.20 27.15 4.86
N GLU A 122 11.90 26.17 5.44
CA GLU A 122 11.94 24.80 4.91
C GLU A 122 12.14 23.74 6.00
N SER A 123 11.59 22.54 5.78
CA SER A 123 11.80 21.37 6.63
C SER A 123 12.00 20.10 5.81
N ALA A 124 12.76 19.15 6.36
CA ALA A 124 13.06 17.88 5.71
C ALA A 124 12.83 16.70 6.64
N ARG A 125 12.21 15.65 6.10
CA ARG A 125 12.02 14.37 6.78
C ARG A 125 12.42 13.22 5.87
N GLU A 126 13.02 12.17 6.42
CA GLU A 126 13.52 11.03 5.66
C GLU A 126 12.95 9.69 6.11
N LEU A 127 12.92 8.75 5.17
CA LEU A 127 12.57 7.36 5.38
C LEU A 127 13.44 6.49 4.48
N ALA A 128 14.08 5.48 5.05
CA ALA A 128 14.77 4.44 4.29
C ALA A 128 14.16 3.08 4.60
N ASN A 129 14.03 2.26 3.56
CA ASN A 129 13.66 0.85 3.64
C ASN A 129 14.46 0.06 2.61
N ARG A 130 14.12 -1.23 2.41
CA ARG A 130 14.81 -2.08 1.41
C ARG A 130 14.63 -1.63 -0.04
N THR A 131 13.56 -0.91 -0.38
CA THR A 131 13.28 -0.52 -1.78
C THR A 131 13.79 0.87 -2.12
N VAL A 132 13.71 1.82 -1.19
CA VAL A 132 14.07 3.23 -1.42
C VAL A 132 14.61 3.91 -0.17
N HIS A 133 15.44 4.95 -0.36
CA HIS A 133 15.61 6.05 0.58
C HIS A 133 14.85 7.25 0.02
N THR A 134 13.90 7.77 0.78
CA THR A 134 13.02 8.86 0.39
C THR A 134 13.15 10.01 1.36
N VAL A 135 13.06 11.23 0.84
CA VAL A 135 12.98 12.47 1.60
C VAL A 135 11.73 13.21 1.18
N MET A 136 10.98 13.68 2.16
CA MET A 136 9.93 14.67 1.97
C MET A 136 10.51 16.02 2.40
N HIS A 137 10.69 16.92 1.45
CA HIS A 137 11.06 18.30 1.69
C HIS A 137 9.83 19.18 1.57
N LEU A 138 9.66 20.07 2.53
CA LEU A 138 8.61 21.08 2.57
C LEU A 138 9.30 22.44 2.51
N GLY A 139 8.93 23.25 1.53
CA GLY A 139 9.42 24.62 1.37
C GLY A 139 8.26 25.61 1.40
N TRP A 140 8.51 26.78 1.98
CA TRP A 140 7.60 27.90 2.03
C TRP A 140 8.01 28.92 0.96
N ALA A 141 7.17 29.12 -0.04
CA ALA A 141 7.51 29.93 -1.21
C ALA A 141 6.40 30.92 -1.54
N PRO A 142 6.73 32.08 -2.12
CA PRO A 142 5.72 33.01 -2.60
C PRO A 142 4.90 32.37 -3.74
N ALA A 143 3.59 32.53 -3.65
CA ALA A 143 2.62 32.17 -4.69
C ALA A 143 2.39 33.37 -5.64
N ALA A 144 1.80 33.08 -6.80
CA ALA A 144 1.59 34.10 -7.85
C ALA A 144 0.54 35.17 -7.48
N ASP A 145 -0.30 34.90 -6.50
CA ASP A 145 -1.36 35.77 -5.99
C ASP A 145 -0.91 36.68 -4.83
N GLY A 146 0.37 36.61 -4.43
CA GLY A 146 0.95 37.42 -3.36
C GLY A 146 0.90 36.77 -1.98
N ASP A 147 0.14 35.67 -1.82
CA ASP A 147 0.19 34.81 -0.65
C ASP A 147 1.45 33.94 -0.67
N HIS A 148 1.75 33.26 0.45
CA HIS A 148 2.70 32.16 0.46
C HIS A 148 1.99 30.82 0.30
N GLU A 149 2.69 29.84 -0.29
CA GLU A 149 2.22 28.48 -0.46
C GLU A 149 3.19 27.45 0.10
N LEU A 150 2.63 26.32 0.54
CA LEU A 150 3.42 25.15 0.88
C LEU A 150 3.80 24.40 -0.39
N ARG A 151 5.09 24.20 -0.63
CA ARG A 151 5.62 23.31 -1.68
C ARG A 151 6.17 22.04 -1.06
N MET A 152 5.73 20.89 -1.52
CA MET A 152 6.29 19.59 -1.15
C MET A 152 7.08 19.01 -2.32
N ALA A 153 8.35 18.71 -2.09
CA ALA A 153 9.17 17.93 -2.99
C ALA A 153 9.42 16.53 -2.39
N VAL A 154 9.20 15.50 -3.20
CA VAL A 154 9.53 14.12 -2.82
C VAL A 154 10.81 13.74 -3.54
N LEU A 155 11.88 13.54 -2.79
CA LEU A 155 13.18 13.11 -3.30
C LEU A 155 13.34 11.61 -3.04
N VAL A 156 13.85 10.87 -4.02
CA VAL A 156 13.97 9.42 -3.92
C VAL A 156 15.32 8.94 -4.45
N LYS A 157 15.93 8.03 -3.71
CA LYS A 157 17.05 7.22 -4.16
C LYS A 157 16.61 5.75 -4.17
N PRO A 158 16.22 5.20 -5.34
CA PRO A 158 15.79 3.81 -5.44
C PRO A 158 16.96 2.85 -5.27
N ASN A 159 16.74 1.75 -4.55
CA ASN A 159 17.74 0.69 -4.40
C ASN A 159 17.67 -0.26 -5.60
N GLY A 160 18.65 -0.16 -6.51
CA GLY A 160 18.78 -1.06 -7.65
C GLY A 160 17.59 -1.03 -8.62
N TRP A 161 17.45 -2.09 -9.43
CA TRP A 161 16.35 -2.22 -10.40
C TRP A 161 15.00 -2.47 -9.71
N PHE A 162 15.00 -3.23 -8.61
CA PHE A 162 13.78 -3.54 -7.86
C PHE A 162 13.14 -2.29 -7.25
N GLY A 163 13.95 -1.40 -6.66
CA GLY A 163 13.47 -0.12 -6.14
C GLY A 163 12.86 0.77 -7.23
N ARG A 164 13.43 0.75 -8.44
CA ARG A 164 12.87 1.48 -9.60
C ARG A 164 11.52 0.93 -10.03
N LEU A 165 11.40 -0.38 -10.14
CA LEU A 165 10.13 -1.04 -10.48
C LEU A 165 9.07 -0.79 -9.41
N TYR A 166 9.43 -0.89 -8.14
CA TYR A 166 8.56 -0.56 -7.01
C TYR A 166 8.03 0.87 -7.11
N MET A 167 8.90 1.85 -7.38
CA MET A 167 8.50 3.26 -7.52
C MET A 167 7.53 3.49 -8.67
N ALA A 168 7.72 2.80 -9.80
CA ALA A 168 6.80 2.85 -10.93
C ALA A 168 5.44 2.23 -10.59
N ALA A 169 5.42 1.06 -9.92
CA ALA A 169 4.20 0.36 -9.55
C ALA A 169 3.32 1.16 -8.58
N ILE A 170 3.92 1.92 -7.64
CA ILE A 170 3.15 2.72 -6.68
C ILE A 170 2.75 4.11 -7.20
N ALA A 171 3.34 4.58 -8.32
CA ALA A 171 3.08 5.90 -8.88
C ALA A 171 1.58 6.22 -9.08
N PRO A 172 0.76 5.37 -9.73
CA PRO A 172 -0.66 5.67 -9.93
C PRO A 172 -1.42 5.82 -8.60
N PHE A 173 -1.16 4.97 -7.61
CA PHE A 173 -1.78 5.07 -6.29
C PHE A 173 -1.36 6.35 -5.56
N ARG A 174 -0.09 6.72 -5.71
CA ARG A 174 0.47 7.93 -5.12
C ARG A 174 -0.22 9.18 -5.68
N HIS A 175 -0.40 9.24 -6.99
CA HIS A 175 -0.99 10.39 -7.69
C HIS A 175 -2.52 10.44 -7.60
N LEU A 176 -3.21 9.30 -7.60
CA LEU A 176 -4.68 9.25 -7.63
C LEU A 176 -5.32 9.20 -6.24
N VAL A 177 -4.60 8.69 -5.23
CA VAL A 177 -5.18 8.45 -3.90
C VAL A 177 -4.41 9.20 -2.82
N VAL A 178 -3.10 8.99 -2.73
CA VAL A 178 -2.31 9.47 -1.57
C VAL A 178 -2.16 10.99 -1.59
N TYR A 179 -1.60 11.57 -2.66
CA TYR A 179 -1.38 13.02 -2.72
C TYR A 179 -2.67 13.84 -2.70
N PRO A 180 -3.76 13.47 -3.42
CA PRO A 180 -5.02 14.20 -3.29
C PRO A 180 -5.61 14.14 -1.88
N ALA A 181 -5.48 13.00 -1.18
CA ALA A 181 -5.94 12.89 0.20
C ALA A 181 -5.10 13.75 1.15
N LEU A 182 -3.77 13.72 0.99
CA LEU A 182 -2.83 14.55 1.75
C LEU A 182 -3.12 16.04 1.55
N ALA A 183 -3.36 16.45 0.31
CA ALA A 183 -3.71 17.81 -0.05
C ALA A 183 -4.96 18.30 0.67
N ARG A 184 -6.05 17.52 0.58
CA ARG A 184 -7.30 17.87 1.25
C ARG A 184 -7.08 18.01 2.74
N GLN A 185 -6.34 17.10 3.36
CA GLN A 185 -6.06 17.14 4.78
C GLN A 185 -5.27 18.40 5.18
N TRP A 186 -4.20 18.74 4.46
CA TRP A 186 -3.35 19.88 4.79
C TRP A 186 -4.01 21.23 4.47
N GLU A 187 -4.72 21.34 3.35
CA GLU A 187 -5.49 22.55 3.03
C GLU A 187 -6.64 22.76 4.03
N LEU A 188 -7.27 21.68 4.52
CA LEU A 188 -8.25 21.78 5.60
C LEU A 188 -7.61 22.16 6.94
N ALA A 189 -6.45 21.57 7.27
CA ALA A 189 -5.71 21.89 8.48
C ALA A 189 -5.33 23.38 8.54
N TRP A 190 -4.89 23.94 7.42
CA TRP A 190 -4.60 25.37 7.32
C TRP A 190 -5.84 26.24 7.57
N ARG A 191 -7.00 25.86 7.01
CA ARG A 191 -8.26 26.61 7.19
C ARG A 191 -8.82 26.51 8.60
N GLN A 192 -8.55 25.42 9.31
CA GLN A 192 -9.06 25.15 10.66
C GLN A 192 -7.97 25.33 11.73
N ARG A 193 -6.89 26.05 11.42
CA ARG A 193 -5.71 26.15 12.28
C ARG A 193 -6.04 26.75 13.66
N ASP A 194 -6.92 27.74 13.71
CA ASP A 194 -7.30 28.41 14.96
C ASP A 194 -8.11 27.47 15.88
N ASP A 195 -9.06 26.73 15.31
CA ASP A 195 -9.84 25.70 16.01
C ASP A 195 -8.96 24.54 16.49
N LEU A 196 -7.99 24.12 15.67
CA LEU A 196 -7.05 23.04 16.00
C LEU A 196 -6.09 23.45 17.13
N ALA A 197 -5.63 24.70 17.12
CA ALA A 197 -4.80 25.27 18.18
C ALA A 197 -5.56 25.34 19.52
N ALA A 198 -6.81 25.81 19.50
CA ALA A 198 -7.65 25.86 20.70
C ALA A 198 -7.86 24.48 21.36
N ARG A 199 -8.12 23.44 20.54
CA ARG A 199 -8.29 22.06 21.03
C ARG A 199 -7.04 21.42 21.62
N GLN A 200 -5.85 21.90 21.25
CA GLN A 200 -4.60 21.42 21.85
C GLN A 200 -4.37 22.05 23.21
N THR A 201 -4.70 23.34 23.37
CA THR A 201 -4.63 24.06 24.65
C THR A 201 -5.60 23.49 25.70
N GLU A 202 -6.77 23.00 25.26
CA GLU A 202 -7.80 22.44 26.14
C GLU A 202 -7.59 20.96 26.55
N ARG A 203 -6.53 20.28 26.10
CA ARG A 203 -6.20 18.91 26.55
C ARG A 203 -5.08 18.93 27.60
N PRO A 204 -5.40 18.86 28.91
CA PRO A 204 -4.41 18.47 29.90
C PRO A 204 -3.87 17.07 29.60
N THR A 205 -2.56 16.92 29.76
CA THR A 205 -1.78 15.67 29.70
C THR A 205 -2.36 14.61 30.63
N GLU A 206 -3.40 13.89 30.22
CA GLU A 206 -3.86 12.71 30.93
C GLU A 206 -3.16 11.48 30.37
N GLN A 207 -2.24 10.95 31.17
CA GLN A 207 -1.48 9.75 30.94
C GLN A 207 -2.39 8.58 30.52
N ARG A 208 -1.96 7.89 29.46
CA ARG A 208 -2.43 6.54 29.10
C ARG A 208 -2.25 5.59 30.29
N THR A 209 -3.29 5.41 31.09
CA THR A 209 -3.46 4.24 31.93
C THR A 209 -3.82 3.05 31.02
N GLY A 210 -2.98 2.02 31.07
CA GLY A 210 -3.14 0.80 30.30
C GLY A 210 -4.46 0.10 30.64
N LEU A 211 -5.35 0.02 29.65
CA LEU A 211 -6.44 -0.95 29.67
C LEU A 211 -5.91 -2.28 29.13
N PRO A 212 -6.20 -3.41 29.81
CA PRO A 212 -5.78 -4.71 29.31
C PRO A 212 -6.49 -4.99 27.97
N VAL A 213 -5.70 -5.26 26.94
CA VAL A 213 -6.19 -5.68 25.63
C VAL A 213 -6.91 -7.01 25.80
N GLY A 214 -8.24 -6.96 25.81
CA GLY A 214 -9.08 -8.15 25.75
C GLY A 214 -8.71 -8.97 24.52
N GLN A 215 -8.15 -10.16 24.75
CA GLN A 215 -7.86 -11.12 23.71
C GLN A 215 -9.19 -11.60 23.09
N ARG A 216 -9.59 -10.99 21.98
CA ARG A 216 -10.71 -11.51 21.17
C ARG A 216 -10.35 -12.92 20.68
N PRO A 217 -11.28 -13.88 20.71
CA PRO A 217 -11.00 -15.25 20.31
C PRO A 217 -10.47 -15.30 18.87
N VAL A 218 -9.23 -15.77 18.73
CA VAL A 218 -8.45 -15.91 17.49
C VAL A 218 -9.24 -16.60 16.38
N ARG A 219 -10.14 -17.53 16.72
CA ARG A 219 -10.98 -18.30 15.80
C ARG A 219 -11.95 -17.45 14.95
N GLY A 220 -12.50 -16.36 15.50
CA GLY A 220 -13.43 -15.49 14.76
C GLY A 220 -12.75 -14.75 13.60
N SER A 221 -11.45 -14.46 13.75
CA SER A 221 -10.70 -13.71 12.74
C SER A 221 -10.21 -14.55 11.56
N VAL A 222 -9.89 -15.85 11.75
CA VAL A 222 -9.47 -16.75 10.66
C VAL A 222 -10.63 -16.96 9.69
N ARG A 223 -11.82 -17.25 10.22
CA ARG A 223 -13.04 -17.40 9.42
C ARG A 223 -13.36 -16.13 8.64
N ALA A 224 -13.21 -14.96 9.28
CA ALA A 224 -13.43 -13.68 8.61
C ALA A 224 -12.46 -13.46 7.44
N LEU A 225 -11.16 -13.73 7.63
CA LEU A 225 -10.15 -13.60 6.58
C LEU A 225 -10.46 -14.49 5.38
N LEU A 226 -10.81 -15.76 5.62
CA LEU A 226 -11.15 -16.69 4.53
C LEU A 226 -12.45 -16.30 3.81
N ARG A 227 -13.46 -15.78 4.54
CA ARG A 227 -14.70 -15.27 3.91
C ARG A 227 -14.45 -14.05 3.02
N TRP A 228 -13.59 -13.12 3.46
CA TRP A 228 -13.18 -11.99 2.63
C TRP A 228 -12.39 -12.43 1.40
N ALA A 229 -11.43 -13.35 1.56
CA ALA A 229 -10.69 -13.91 0.42
C ALA A 229 -11.64 -14.54 -0.61
N SER A 230 -12.59 -15.35 -0.12
CA SER A 230 -13.62 -16.00 -0.94
C SER A 230 -14.50 -15.00 -1.67
N GLY A 231 -15.01 -13.99 -0.95
CA GLY A 231 -15.86 -12.95 -1.55
C GLY A 231 -15.16 -12.19 -2.67
N ILE A 232 -13.88 -11.84 -2.48
CA ILE A 232 -13.10 -11.16 -3.52
C ILE A 232 -12.91 -12.07 -4.75
N MET A 233 -12.53 -13.33 -4.55
CA MET A 233 -12.37 -14.29 -5.66
C MET A 233 -13.67 -14.48 -6.44
N LEU A 234 -14.80 -14.60 -5.75
CA LEU A 234 -16.13 -14.74 -6.37
C LEU A 234 -16.52 -13.49 -7.15
N VAL A 235 -16.35 -12.30 -6.58
CA VAL A 235 -16.67 -11.03 -7.26
C VAL A 235 -15.80 -10.82 -8.49
N LEU A 236 -14.49 -11.08 -8.39
CA LEU A 236 -13.57 -10.94 -9.53
C LEU A 236 -13.91 -11.94 -10.64
N GLY A 237 -14.05 -13.22 -10.31
CA GLY A 237 -14.32 -14.26 -11.30
C GLY A 237 -15.71 -14.14 -11.91
N ALA A 238 -16.76 -14.03 -11.09
CA ALA A 238 -18.13 -13.90 -11.60
C ALA A 238 -18.33 -12.56 -12.34
N GLY A 239 -17.75 -11.47 -11.83
CA GLY A 239 -17.78 -10.17 -12.49
C GLY A 239 -17.10 -10.20 -13.86
N HIS A 240 -15.96 -10.89 -13.99
CA HIS A 240 -15.27 -11.05 -15.28
C HIS A 240 -16.09 -11.90 -16.26
N LEU A 241 -16.64 -13.04 -15.81
CA LEU A 241 -17.52 -13.88 -16.65
C LEU A 241 -18.76 -13.11 -17.11
N LEU A 242 -19.37 -12.33 -16.22
CA LEU A 242 -20.52 -11.50 -16.55
C LEU A 242 -20.15 -10.42 -17.57
N LEU A 243 -19.05 -9.70 -17.35
CA LEU A 243 -18.57 -8.66 -18.25
C LEU A 243 -18.28 -9.22 -19.65
N VAL A 244 -17.52 -10.31 -19.72
CA VAL A 244 -17.19 -10.97 -21.00
C VAL A 244 -18.44 -11.54 -21.67
N GLY A 245 -19.34 -12.16 -20.90
CA GLY A 245 -20.64 -12.63 -21.38
C GLY A 245 -21.49 -11.53 -22.01
N LEU A 246 -21.47 -10.32 -21.44
CA LEU A 246 -22.16 -9.15 -21.99
C LEU A 246 -21.47 -8.59 -23.24
N LEU A 247 -20.14 -8.49 -23.23
CA LEU A 247 -19.35 -7.95 -24.34
C LEU A 247 -19.38 -8.86 -25.58
N LEU A 248 -19.30 -10.18 -25.37
CA LEU A 248 -19.26 -11.19 -26.44
C LEU A 248 -20.58 -11.93 -26.58
N ARG A 249 -21.69 -11.31 -26.17
CA ARG A 249 -23.03 -11.92 -26.15
C ARG A 249 -23.44 -12.52 -27.49
N GLN A 250 -23.06 -11.88 -28.59
CA GLN A 250 -23.39 -12.34 -29.95
C GLN A 250 -22.58 -13.58 -30.34
N ASP A 251 -21.33 -13.66 -29.89
CA ASP A 251 -20.46 -14.82 -30.12
C ASP A 251 -20.96 -16.03 -29.33
N PHE A 252 -21.33 -15.84 -28.05
CA PHE A 252 -21.93 -16.90 -27.25
C PHE A 252 -23.30 -17.35 -27.77
N ALA A 253 -24.14 -16.44 -28.27
CA ALA A 253 -25.43 -16.80 -28.88
C ALA A 253 -25.23 -17.73 -30.10
N ARG A 254 -24.24 -17.43 -30.95
CA ARG A 254 -23.88 -18.30 -32.09
C ARG A 254 -23.43 -19.69 -31.64
N TRP A 255 -22.72 -19.82 -30.53
CA TRP A 255 -22.35 -21.15 -30.00
C TRP A 255 -23.54 -21.93 -29.46
N VAL A 256 -24.53 -21.24 -28.86
CA VAL A 256 -25.76 -21.89 -28.41
C VAL A 256 -26.57 -22.41 -29.60
N GLU A 257 -26.60 -21.66 -30.70
CA GLU A 257 -27.28 -22.04 -31.93
C GLU A 257 -26.52 -23.12 -32.74
N GLY A 258 -25.18 -23.03 -32.79
CA GLY A 258 -24.29 -23.93 -33.54
C GLY A 258 -23.83 -25.17 -32.78
N GLY A 259 -24.19 -25.30 -31.49
CA GLY A 259 -23.81 -26.39 -30.61
C GLY A 259 -22.49 -26.14 -29.83
N PRO A 260 -22.32 -26.77 -28.65
CA PRO A 260 -21.24 -26.46 -27.71
C PRO A 260 -19.83 -26.77 -28.23
N TRP A 261 -19.72 -27.55 -29.31
CA TRP A 261 -18.47 -27.92 -29.97
C TRP A 261 -17.99 -26.91 -31.01
N ALA A 262 -18.79 -25.89 -31.34
CA ALA A 262 -18.41 -24.82 -32.27
C ALA A 262 -17.36 -23.84 -31.70
N ALA A 263 -17.09 -23.88 -30.39
CA ALA A 263 -16.34 -22.84 -29.67
C ALA A 263 -14.81 -22.90 -29.80
N VAL A 264 -14.21 -24.06 -30.07
CA VAL A 264 -12.75 -24.22 -30.19
C VAL A 264 -12.42 -25.31 -31.21
N PRO A 265 -11.88 -24.97 -32.39
CA PRO A 265 -11.39 -25.99 -33.33
C PRO A 265 -10.16 -26.67 -32.73
N LEU A 266 -10.27 -27.99 -32.48
CA LEU A 266 -9.19 -28.82 -31.89
C LEU A 266 -8.22 -29.37 -32.95
N ALA A 267 -8.50 -29.15 -34.24
CA ALA A 267 -7.71 -29.68 -35.35
C ALA A 267 -6.72 -28.64 -35.88
N LEU A 268 -5.43 -28.98 -35.88
CA LEU A 268 -4.34 -28.17 -36.47
C LEU A 268 -4.45 -27.98 -38.00
N SER A 269 -5.39 -28.67 -38.66
CA SER A 269 -5.53 -28.73 -40.13
C SER A 269 -6.47 -27.69 -40.73
N ASP A 270 -7.25 -26.94 -39.94
CA ASP A 270 -8.32 -26.07 -40.46
C ASP A 270 -7.89 -24.60 -40.72
N VAL A 271 -6.60 -24.34 -40.90
CA VAL A 271 -6.09 -22.98 -41.20
C VAL A 271 -6.26 -22.66 -42.70
N GLY A 272 -7.50 -22.52 -43.15
CA GLY A 272 -7.86 -21.84 -44.39
C GLY A 272 -8.02 -20.33 -44.15
N ALA A 273 -7.60 -19.49 -45.10
CA ALA A 273 -7.49 -18.03 -44.92
C ALA A 273 -8.80 -17.30 -44.50
N GLY A 274 -9.99 -17.88 -44.77
CA GLY A 274 -11.28 -17.37 -44.28
C GLY A 274 -11.71 -17.95 -42.91
N ALA A 275 -11.41 -19.24 -42.66
CA ALA A 275 -11.68 -19.91 -41.39
C ALA A 275 -10.77 -19.40 -40.24
N ALA A 276 -9.63 -18.80 -40.57
CA ALA A 276 -8.67 -18.27 -39.62
C ALA A 276 -9.20 -17.10 -38.78
N VAL A 277 -10.06 -16.23 -39.32
CA VAL A 277 -10.56 -15.04 -38.58
C VAL A 277 -11.68 -15.40 -37.61
N GLU A 278 -12.63 -16.24 -38.03
CA GLU A 278 -13.69 -16.74 -37.16
C GLU A 278 -13.12 -17.64 -36.06
N SER A 279 -12.21 -18.55 -36.39
CA SER A 279 -11.54 -19.40 -35.39
C SER A 279 -10.73 -18.60 -34.36
N VAL A 280 -10.04 -17.53 -34.76
CA VAL A 280 -9.35 -16.63 -33.82
C VAL A 280 -10.35 -15.90 -32.92
N ARG A 281 -11.49 -15.46 -33.45
CA ARG A 281 -12.54 -14.78 -32.67
C ARG A 281 -13.18 -15.72 -31.65
N ASP A 282 -13.46 -16.95 -32.03
CA ASP A 282 -14.00 -17.99 -31.13
C ASP A 282 -12.97 -18.38 -30.06
N GLN A 283 -11.70 -18.49 -30.42
CA GLN A 283 -10.61 -18.74 -29.48
C GLN A 283 -10.46 -17.60 -28.46
N VAL A 284 -10.55 -16.34 -28.90
CA VAL A 284 -10.54 -15.17 -28.01
C VAL A 284 -11.75 -15.18 -27.08
N ALA A 285 -12.96 -15.50 -27.59
CA ALA A 285 -14.16 -15.59 -26.77
C ALA A 285 -14.07 -16.69 -25.71
N PHE A 286 -13.50 -17.84 -26.07
CA PHE A 286 -13.32 -18.95 -25.14
C PHE A 286 -12.32 -18.61 -24.03
N TRP A 287 -11.11 -18.17 -24.38
CA TRP A 287 -10.06 -17.88 -23.41
C TRP A 287 -10.34 -16.62 -22.56
N SER A 288 -11.16 -15.70 -23.06
CA SER A 288 -11.64 -14.55 -22.28
C SER A 288 -12.83 -14.93 -21.38
N GLY A 289 -13.65 -15.91 -21.76
CA GLY A 289 -14.85 -16.31 -21.03
C GLY A 289 -14.64 -17.58 -20.19
N PRO A 290 -15.24 -18.72 -20.58
CA PRO A 290 -15.25 -19.95 -19.79
C PRO A 290 -13.87 -20.60 -19.63
N GLY A 291 -12.96 -20.43 -20.60
CA GLY A 291 -11.58 -20.91 -20.54
C GLY A 291 -10.64 -19.99 -19.74
N SER A 292 -11.15 -18.84 -19.26
CA SER A 292 -10.35 -17.87 -18.52
C SER A 292 -10.03 -18.33 -17.09
N PHE A 293 -9.16 -17.55 -16.44
CA PHE A 293 -8.86 -17.65 -15.02
C PHE A 293 -10.08 -17.55 -14.09
N SER A 294 -11.21 -17.04 -14.59
CA SER A 294 -12.37 -16.69 -13.80
C SER A 294 -13.09 -17.91 -13.23
N VAL A 295 -13.19 -19.00 -14.01
CA VAL A 295 -13.85 -20.24 -13.55
C VAL A 295 -13.05 -20.89 -12.41
N PRO A 296 -11.72 -21.13 -12.55
CA PRO A 296 -10.90 -21.58 -11.43
C PRO A 296 -10.98 -20.68 -10.20
N LEU A 297 -11.02 -19.36 -10.39
CA LEU A 297 -11.09 -18.39 -9.30
C LEU A 297 -12.43 -18.46 -8.55
N VAL A 298 -13.55 -18.60 -9.27
CA VAL A 298 -14.88 -18.82 -8.66
C VAL A 298 -14.91 -20.13 -7.88
N LEU A 299 -14.41 -21.22 -8.46
CA LEU A 299 -14.37 -22.53 -7.79
C LEU A 299 -13.50 -22.49 -6.52
N LEU A 300 -12.33 -21.86 -6.59
CA LEU A 300 -11.46 -21.66 -5.43
C LEU A 300 -12.12 -20.77 -4.37
N GLY A 301 -12.87 -19.75 -4.80
CA GLY A 301 -13.69 -18.90 -3.93
C GLY A 301 -14.77 -19.70 -3.19
N CYS A 302 -15.54 -20.51 -3.90
CA CYS A 302 -16.55 -21.40 -3.32
C CYS A 302 -15.93 -22.40 -2.34
N LEU A 303 -14.83 -23.04 -2.72
CA LEU A 303 -14.11 -23.99 -1.87
C LEU A 303 -13.59 -23.32 -0.59
N THR A 304 -12.96 -22.15 -0.72
CA THR A 304 -12.44 -21.39 0.43
C THR A 304 -13.58 -20.95 1.36
N TRP A 305 -14.73 -20.54 0.80
CA TRP A 305 -15.91 -20.17 1.58
C TRP A 305 -16.45 -21.36 2.37
N HIS A 306 -16.54 -22.51 1.71
CA HIS A 306 -16.99 -23.74 2.30
C HIS A 306 -16.09 -24.22 3.43
N LEU A 307 -14.76 -24.19 3.23
CA LEU A 307 -13.77 -24.54 4.25
C LEU A 307 -13.81 -23.56 5.44
N ALA A 308 -14.00 -22.27 5.19
CA ALA A 308 -14.20 -21.26 6.24
C ALA A 308 -15.47 -21.55 7.06
N GLY A 309 -16.54 -22.03 6.41
CA GLY A 309 -17.76 -22.50 7.05
C GLY A 309 -17.51 -23.65 8.03
N ARG A 310 -16.60 -24.55 7.71
CA ARG A 310 -16.25 -25.72 8.54
C ARG A 310 -15.10 -25.48 9.51
N GLY A 311 -14.49 -24.29 9.51
CA GLY A 311 -13.33 -23.98 10.35
C GLY A 311 -12.06 -24.72 9.92
N VAL A 312 -12.02 -25.24 8.70
CA VAL A 312 -10.85 -25.90 8.12
C VAL A 312 -9.91 -24.83 7.57
N ALA A 313 -8.65 -24.87 7.98
CA ALA A 313 -7.64 -23.95 7.50
C ALA A 313 -7.25 -24.28 6.05
N VAL A 314 -7.07 -23.24 5.23
CA VAL A 314 -6.52 -23.38 3.88
C VAL A 314 -5.00 -23.27 3.96
N PRO A 315 -4.22 -24.19 3.35
CA PRO A 315 -2.76 -24.13 3.37
C PRO A 315 -2.20 -22.81 2.82
N ALA A 316 -1.15 -22.29 3.45
CA ALA A 316 -0.49 -21.05 3.01
C ALA A 316 0.06 -21.15 1.57
N ALA A 317 0.48 -22.34 1.14
CA ALA A 317 0.98 -22.58 -0.22
C ALA A 317 -0.05 -22.20 -1.30
N ILE A 318 -1.34 -22.44 -1.06
CA ILE A 318 -2.43 -22.06 -1.98
C ILE A 318 -2.51 -20.54 -2.09
N GLY A 319 -2.45 -19.84 -0.95
CA GLY A 319 -2.48 -18.38 -0.93
C GLY A 319 -1.26 -17.76 -1.63
N TRP A 320 -0.08 -18.34 -1.45
CA TRP A 320 1.14 -17.92 -2.15
C TRP A 320 1.09 -18.18 -3.65
N GLY A 321 0.62 -19.36 -4.07
CA GLY A 321 0.44 -19.70 -5.48
C GLY A 321 -0.52 -18.73 -6.18
N LEU A 322 -1.68 -18.45 -5.55
CA LEU A 322 -2.65 -17.48 -6.07
C LEU A 322 -2.04 -16.06 -6.16
N ALA A 323 -1.37 -15.60 -5.10
CA ALA A 323 -0.76 -14.27 -5.08
C ALA A 323 0.35 -14.12 -6.13
N ALA A 324 1.23 -15.12 -6.27
CA ALA A 324 2.30 -15.11 -7.25
C ALA A 324 1.75 -15.13 -8.67
N TRP A 325 0.77 -15.98 -8.96
CA TRP A 325 0.14 -16.06 -10.27
C TRP A 325 -0.59 -14.77 -10.65
N CYS A 326 -1.38 -14.19 -9.75
CA CYS A 326 -2.04 -12.91 -9.99
C CYS A 326 -1.05 -11.74 -10.14
N PHE A 327 0.07 -11.79 -9.44
CA PHE A 327 1.13 -10.79 -9.63
C PHE A 327 1.80 -10.92 -11.00
N VAL A 328 2.22 -12.13 -11.38
CA VAL A 328 2.83 -12.41 -12.69
C VAL A 328 1.87 -12.07 -13.82
N GLY A 329 0.61 -12.51 -13.72
CA GLY A 329 -0.41 -12.19 -14.71
C GLY A 329 -0.68 -10.68 -14.83
N GLY A 330 -0.66 -9.93 -13.73
CA GLY A 330 -0.81 -8.47 -13.77
C GLY A 330 0.39 -7.75 -14.39
N VAL A 331 1.60 -8.32 -14.30
CA VAL A 331 2.80 -7.79 -14.97
C VAL A 331 2.78 -8.09 -16.46
N LEU A 332 2.40 -9.31 -16.84
CA LEU A 332 2.37 -9.76 -18.24
C LEU A 332 1.21 -9.15 -19.03
N LEU A 333 0.07 -8.95 -18.38
CA LEU A 333 -1.12 -8.33 -18.96
C LEU A 333 -1.15 -6.86 -18.51
N VAL A 334 -0.62 -5.96 -19.38
CA VAL A 334 -0.75 -4.47 -19.42
C VAL A 334 -1.79 -3.90 -18.43
N PRO A 335 -1.54 -2.79 -17.68
CA PRO A 335 -2.18 -2.45 -16.40
C PRO A 335 -3.58 -3.04 -16.15
N SER A 336 -3.59 -4.32 -15.79
CA SER A 336 -4.82 -5.08 -15.65
C SER A 336 -5.27 -5.09 -14.19
N PRO A 337 -6.59 -5.10 -13.92
CA PRO A 337 -7.12 -5.34 -12.57
C PRO A 337 -6.65 -6.66 -11.93
N TYR A 338 -5.90 -7.50 -12.65
CA TYR A 338 -5.31 -8.76 -12.18
C TYR A 338 -4.55 -8.65 -10.85
N PHE A 339 -3.91 -7.52 -10.57
CA PHE A 339 -3.22 -7.29 -9.28
C PHE A 339 -4.17 -7.35 -8.07
N VAL A 340 -5.47 -7.10 -8.26
CA VAL A 340 -6.47 -7.22 -7.19
C VAL A 340 -6.57 -8.67 -6.70
N GLY A 341 -6.28 -9.65 -7.55
CA GLY A 341 -6.22 -11.08 -7.21
C GLY A 341 -5.10 -11.45 -6.22
N VAL A 342 -4.12 -10.57 -5.98
CA VAL A 342 -3.10 -10.79 -4.94
C VAL A 342 -3.71 -10.72 -3.53
N ILE A 343 -4.75 -9.90 -3.35
CA ILE A 343 -5.41 -9.67 -2.06
C ILE A 343 -5.96 -10.98 -1.46
N PRO A 344 -6.80 -11.77 -2.15
CA PRO A 344 -7.30 -13.03 -1.61
C PRO A 344 -6.18 -14.04 -1.30
N GLY A 345 -5.12 -14.08 -2.11
CA GLY A 345 -3.95 -14.93 -1.84
C GLY A 345 -3.27 -14.59 -0.52
N VAL A 346 -3.01 -13.30 -0.27
CA VAL A 346 -2.44 -12.82 1.00
C VAL A 346 -3.36 -13.10 2.18
N LEU A 347 -4.67 -12.92 2.04
CA LEU A 347 -5.64 -13.22 3.10
C LEU A 347 -5.63 -14.71 3.50
N ILE A 348 -5.51 -15.61 2.53
CA ILE A 348 -5.36 -17.06 2.78
C ILE A 348 -4.06 -17.35 3.55
N VAL A 349 -2.93 -16.76 3.17
CA VAL A 349 -1.64 -16.91 3.89
C VAL A 349 -1.77 -16.43 5.34
N LEU A 350 -2.39 -15.28 5.57
CA LEU A 350 -2.61 -14.74 6.91
C LEU A 350 -3.50 -15.64 7.77
N ALA A 351 -4.57 -16.17 7.18
CA ALA A 351 -5.47 -17.11 7.84
C ALA A 351 -4.72 -18.40 8.25
N ALA A 352 -3.90 -18.96 7.35
CA ALA A 352 -3.10 -20.16 7.58
C ALA A 352 -2.09 -19.97 8.73
N ARG A 353 -1.33 -18.87 8.71
CA ARG A 353 -0.35 -18.55 9.77
C ARG A 353 -1.01 -18.37 11.14
N LYS A 354 -2.17 -17.71 11.16
CA LYS A 354 -2.92 -17.50 12.39
C LYS A 354 -3.51 -18.80 12.95
N ALA A 355 -3.96 -19.70 12.08
CA ALA A 355 -4.39 -21.04 12.48
C ALA A 355 -3.22 -21.85 13.08
N ALA A 356 -2.04 -21.82 12.46
CA ALA A 356 -0.84 -22.50 12.96
C ALA A 356 -0.39 -21.98 14.34
N GLY A 357 -0.35 -20.66 14.53
CA GLY A 357 0.02 -20.05 15.82
C GLY A 357 -0.94 -20.36 16.97
N SER A 358 -2.18 -20.75 16.69
CA SER A 358 -3.14 -21.17 17.70
C SER A 358 -3.05 -22.64 18.12
N GLY A 359 -2.33 -23.47 17.35
CA GLY A 359 -2.13 -24.89 17.64
C GLY A 359 -0.86 -25.20 18.43
N GLY A 360 0.16 -24.34 18.38
CA GLY A 360 1.49 -24.58 18.98
C GLY A 360 1.60 -24.37 20.50
N GLY A 361 0.57 -23.84 21.17
CA GLY A 361 0.61 -23.53 22.60
C GLY A 361 0.29 -24.70 23.56
N ARG A 362 0.06 -25.91 23.05
CA ARG A 362 -0.42 -27.06 23.87
C ARG A 362 0.56 -28.24 23.99
N SER A 363 1.82 -28.10 23.59
CA SER A 363 2.77 -29.22 23.57
C SER A 363 4.07 -29.02 24.37
N GLY A 364 4.24 -27.90 25.08
CA GLY A 364 5.51 -27.57 25.75
C GLY A 364 5.49 -27.52 27.28
N ALA A 365 4.34 -27.70 27.93
CA ALA A 365 4.19 -27.48 29.37
C ALA A 365 4.00 -28.77 30.21
N ASP A 366 3.76 -29.93 29.59
CA ASP A 366 3.48 -31.20 30.30
C ASP A 366 4.64 -32.22 30.24
N ALA A 367 5.85 -31.81 29.83
CA ALA A 367 7.00 -32.72 29.73
C ALA A 367 8.09 -32.50 30.81
N GLY A 368 7.83 -31.68 31.83
CA GLY A 368 8.84 -31.27 32.82
C GLY A 368 8.52 -31.56 34.29
N ALA A 369 7.38 -32.18 34.61
CA ALA A 369 6.92 -32.31 36.01
C ALA A 369 6.97 -33.74 36.60
N ASP A 370 7.20 -34.79 35.80
CA ASP A 370 7.09 -36.18 36.27
C ASP A 370 8.42 -36.96 36.38
N ALA A 371 9.56 -36.27 36.48
CA ALA A 371 10.88 -36.93 36.56
C ALA A 371 11.73 -36.55 37.79
N ALA A 372 11.10 -36.16 38.91
CA ALA A 372 11.82 -35.77 40.13
C ALA A 372 11.48 -36.58 41.40
N TRP A 373 10.85 -37.76 41.27
CA TRP A 373 10.58 -38.65 42.41
C TRP A 373 10.88 -40.13 42.10
N ALA A 374 12.16 -40.45 41.98
CA ALA A 374 12.70 -41.78 42.28
C ALA A 374 14.25 -41.74 42.26
N GLY A 375 14.89 -42.02 43.40
CA GLY A 375 16.28 -42.48 43.42
C GLY A 375 17.23 -41.75 44.38
N ASP A 376 17.32 -42.31 45.59
CA ASP A 376 18.54 -42.54 46.36
C ASP A 376 18.99 -41.56 47.49
N VAL A 377 18.88 -42.16 48.69
CA VAL A 377 19.48 -41.92 50.02
C VAL A 377 18.79 -40.96 50.97
#